data_AF-A0A9X3L6I1-F1
#
_entry.id   AF-A0A9X3L6I1-F1
#
_cell.length_a   1.000
_cell.length_b   1.000
_cell.length_c   1.000
_cell.angle_alpha   90.00
_cell.angle_beta   90.00
_cell.angle_gamma   90.00
#
_symmetry.space_group_name_H-M   'P 1'
#
loop_
_entity.id
_entity.type
_entity.pdbx_description
1 polymer ?
#
loop_
_entity_poly.entity_id
_entity_poly.type
_entity_poly.pdbx_seq_one_letter_code
_entity_poly.pdbx_strand_id
1 'polypeptide(L)'
;MIRGVRGATTVTEDSNELVLQETRRLVEEMAKSNGILPEDIASVIISTTTDITSAFPARAVRGIEGWAYVPVMCTHEMNVPGALEKCIRLLMHVNTTKPQQEIQHIYLNNAVQLRPDLLK
;
A
#
# COMPACT_ATOMS: atom_id res chain seq x y z
N MET A 1 -8.32 19.22 -1.32
CA MET A 1 -7.55 19.05 -0.07
C MET A 1 -6.80 17.72 -0.14
N ILE A 2 -5.82 17.46 0.72
CA ILE A 2 -5.07 16.19 0.69
C ILE A 2 -5.62 15.22 1.75
N ARG A 3 -5.77 13.94 1.39
CA ARG A 3 -6.11 12.83 2.29
C ARG A 3 -5.06 11.72 2.18
N GLY A 4 -4.82 11.04 3.30
CA GLY A 4 -4.04 9.81 3.32
C GLY A 4 -4.94 8.60 3.14
N VAL A 5 -4.59 7.70 2.22
CA VAL A 5 -5.24 6.40 2.02
C VAL A 5 -4.27 5.31 2.44
N ARG A 6 -4.65 4.53 3.46
CA ARG A 6 -3.85 3.41 3.96
C ARG A 6 -4.13 2.13 3.18
N GLY A 7 -3.05 1.43 2.88
CA GLY A 7 -3.06 0.07 2.34
C GLY A 7 -2.17 -0.85 3.18
N ALA A 8 -2.52 -2.12 3.29
CA ALA A 8 -1.59 -3.15 3.74
C ALA A 8 -1.90 -4.52 3.12
N THR A 9 -0.86 -5.29 2.83
CA THR A 9 -0.96 -6.69 2.41
C THR A 9 0.21 -7.49 2.99
N THR A 10 0.15 -8.80 2.85
CA THR A 10 1.25 -9.71 3.19
C THR A 10 1.58 -10.61 2.03
N VAL A 11 2.84 -11.02 1.93
CA VAL A 11 3.29 -12.10 1.03
C VAL A 11 3.49 -13.39 1.82
N THR A 12 3.34 -14.54 1.17
CA THR A 12 3.56 -15.85 1.81
C THR A 12 5.04 -16.13 2.04
N GLU A 13 5.92 -15.59 1.18
CA GLU A 13 7.37 -15.69 1.26
C GLU A 13 8.04 -14.45 0.64
N ASP A 14 9.30 -14.18 1.00
CA ASP A 14 10.07 -13.06 0.42
C ASP A 14 10.62 -13.44 -0.97
N SER A 15 9.77 -13.32 -1.98
CA SER A 15 10.15 -13.47 -3.39
C SER A 15 9.84 -12.21 -4.20
N ASN A 16 10.71 -11.92 -5.17
CA ASN A 16 10.58 -10.72 -6.00
C ASN A 16 9.21 -10.65 -6.69
N GLU A 17 8.76 -11.79 -7.22
CA GLU A 17 7.47 -11.92 -7.90
C GLU A 17 6.30 -11.60 -6.97
N LEU A 18 6.24 -12.25 -5.80
CA LEU A 18 5.13 -12.06 -4.86
C LEU A 18 5.09 -10.65 -4.28
N VAL A 19 6.25 -10.07 -3.96
CA VAL A 19 6.33 -8.69 -3.45
C VAL A 19 5.79 -7.72 -4.49
N LEU A 20 6.15 -7.87 -5.77
CA LEU A 20 5.66 -7.00 -6.83
C LEU A 20 4.16 -7.23 -7.13
N GLN A 21 3.73 -8.49 -7.20
CA GLN A 21 2.35 -8.87 -7.47
C GLN A 21 1.40 -8.35 -6.39
N GLU A 22 1.68 -8.63 -5.11
CA GLU A 22 0.81 -8.22 -4.01
C GLU A 22 0.83 -6.70 -3.80
N THR A 23 1.97 -6.03 -4.05
CA THR A 23 2.01 -4.56 -4.04
C THR A 23 1.13 -3.98 -5.14
N ARG A 24 1.22 -4.49 -6.38
CA ARG A 24 0.40 -4.01 -7.50
C ARG A 24 -1.09 -4.18 -7.20
N ARG A 25 -1.48 -5.39 -6.78
CA ARG A 25 -2.86 -5.72 -6.40
C ARG A 25 -3.38 -4.77 -5.33
N LEU A 26 -2.58 -4.50 -4.29
CA LEU A 26 -2.96 -3.58 -3.23
C LEU A 26 -3.20 -2.15 -3.75
N VAL A 27 -2.29 -1.64 -4.59
CA VAL A 27 -2.40 -0.28 -5.16
C VAL A 27 -3.63 -0.15 -6.05
N GLU A 28 -3.88 -1.13 -6.93
CA GLU A 28 -5.03 -1.14 -7.83
C GLU A 28 -6.35 -1.16 -7.05
N GLU A 29 -6.46 -1.99 -6.00
CA GLU A 29 -7.65 -2.00 -5.14
C GLU A 29 -7.80 -0.70 -4.34
N MET A 30 -6.72 -0.12 -3.80
CA MET A 30 -6.77 1.19 -3.15
C MET A 30 -7.30 2.28 -4.08
N ALA A 31 -6.80 2.32 -5.31
CA ALA A 31 -7.21 3.30 -6.31
C ALA A 31 -8.66 3.11 -6.71
N LYS A 32 -9.06 1.87 -7.02
CA LYS A 32 -10.42 1.51 -7.42
C LYS A 32 -11.45 1.82 -6.34
N SER A 33 -11.23 1.41 -5.09
CA SER A 33 -12.15 1.64 -3.98
C SER A 33 -12.36 3.12 -3.65
N ASN A 34 -11.38 3.97 -3.98
CA ASN A 34 -11.45 5.41 -3.72
C ASN A 34 -11.68 6.25 -4.99
N GLY A 35 -11.74 5.64 -6.18
CA GLY A 35 -11.86 6.36 -7.45
C GLY A 35 -10.69 7.33 -7.69
N ILE A 36 -9.46 6.89 -7.40
CA ILE A 36 -8.24 7.71 -7.52
C ILE A 36 -7.65 7.55 -8.92
N LEU A 37 -7.38 8.67 -9.57
CA LEU A 37 -6.59 8.72 -10.81
C LEU A 37 -5.12 9.05 -10.49
N PRO A 38 -4.16 8.64 -11.33
CA PRO A 38 -2.73 8.87 -11.09
C PRO A 38 -2.39 10.35 -10.84
N GLU A 39 -3.02 11.27 -11.58
CA GLU A 39 -2.83 12.72 -11.50
C GLU A 39 -3.30 13.32 -10.17
N ASP A 40 -4.18 12.64 -9.44
CA ASP A 40 -4.63 13.07 -8.12
C ASP A 40 -3.61 12.74 -7.02
N ILE A 41 -2.62 11.90 -7.31
CA ILE A 41 -1.69 11.38 -6.31
C ILE A 41 -0.51 12.34 -6.13
N ALA A 42 -0.40 12.90 -4.93
CA ALA A 42 0.73 13.73 -4.57
C ALA A 42 1.99 12.90 -4.29
N SER A 43 1.84 11.76 -3.60
CA SER A 43 2.95 10.83 -3.32
C SER A 43 2.45 9.49 -2.77
N VAL A 44 3.30 8.47 -2.84
CA VAL A 44 3.13 7.18 -2.17
C VAL A 44 4.35 6.87 -1.30
N ILE A 45 4.10 6.56 -0.03
CA ILE A 45 5.11 6.00 0.87
C ILE A 45 4.79 4.52 1.07
N ILE A 46 5.81 3.67 0.90
CA ILE A 46 5.71 2.23 1.10
C ILE A 46 6.65 1.83 2.24
N SER A 47 6.14 1.15 3.27
CA SER A 47 6.98 0.46 4.25
C SER A 47 6.90 -1.05 4.06
N THR A 48 8.02 -1.74 4.28
CA THR A 48 8.04 -3.20 4.42
C THR A 48 8.55 -3.58 5.80
N THR A 49 8.10 -4.71 6.33
CA THR A 49 8.82 -5.34 7.43
C THR A 49 10.24 -5.72 6.99
N THR A 50 11.16 -5.83 7.94
CA THR A 50 12.59 -6.04 7.67
C THR A 50 12.92 -7.42 7.12
N ASP A 51 11.96 -8.34 7.13
CA ASP A 51 12.01 -9.68 6.56
C ASP A 51 11.62 -9.73 5.07
N ILE A 52 11.36 -8.58 4.42
CA ILE A 52 11.21 -8.43 2.97
C ILE A 52 12.42 -7.70 2.41
N THR A 53 13.18 -8.38 1.56
CA THR A 53 14.43 -7.88 0.95
C THR A 53 14.52 -8.16 -0.54
N SER A 54 13.68 -9.03 -1.09
CA SER A 54 13.81 -9.53 -2.47
C SER A 54 13.43 -8.52 -3.56
N ALA A 55 12.72 -7.44 -3.22
CA ALA A 55 12.34 -6.40 -4.18
C ALA A 55 12.07 -5.04 -3.53
N PHE A 56 12.13 -3.98 -4.35
CA PHE A 56 11.54 -2.68 -4.03
C PHE A 56 10.06 -2.65 -4.46
N PRO A 57 9.09 -2.59 -3.53
CA PRO A 57 7.66 -2.51 -3.87
C PRO A 57 7.32 -1.34 -4.81
N ALA A 58 8.04 -0.23 -4.72
CA ALA A 58 7.84 0.95 -5.58
C ALA A 58 7.95 0.63 -7.09
N ARG A 59 8.69 -0.43 -7.45
CA ARG A 59 8.77 -0.88 -8.85
C ARG A 59 7.40 -1.35 -9.36
N ALA A 60 6.59 -1.99 -8.52
CA ALA A 60 5.24 -2.41 -8.89
C ALA A 60 4.35 -1.20 -9.20
N VAL A 61 4.42 -0.14 -8.37
CA VAL A 61 3.66 1.10 -8.57
C VAL A 61 4.01 1.76 -9.91
N ARG A 62 5.31 1.93 -10.19
CA ARG A 62 5.77 2.55 -11.45
C ARG A 62 5.43 1.74 -12.69
N GLY A 63 5.20 0.44 -12.54
CA GLY A 63 4.78 -0.46 -13.62
C GLY A 63 3.28 -0.46 -13.89
N ILE A 64 2.47 0.33 -13.16
CA ILE A 64 1.06 0.52 -13.45
C ILE A 64 0.92 1.58 -14.54
N GLU A 65 0.04 1.32 -15.51
CA GLU A 65 -0.23 2.25 -16.62
C GLU A 65 -0.70 3.62 -16.07
N GLY A 66 -0.03 4.69 -16.49
CA GLY A 66 -0.31 6.06 -16.03
C GLY A 66 0.40 6.48 -14.73
N TRP A 67 1.05 5.57 -14.00
CA TRP A 67 1.65 5.86 -12.69
C TRP A 67 3.15 6.17 -12.73
N ALA A 68 3.77 6.17 -13.92
CA ALA A 68 5.21 6.35 -14.08
C ALA A 68 5.75 7.66 -13.44
N TYR A 69 4.93 8.71 -13.36
CA TYR A 69 5.29 10.02 -12.80
C TYR A 69 4.91 10.21 -11.33
N VAL A 70 4.21 9.24 -10.72
CA VAL A 70 3.84 9.34 -9.31
C VAL A 70 5.10 9.25 -8.43
N PRO A 71 5.35 10.21 -7.52
CA PRO A 71 6.47 10.13 -6.59
C PRO A 71 6.26 8.99 -5.59
N VAL A 72 7.21 8.04 -5.55
CA VAL A 72 7.13 6.88 -4.64
C VAL A 72 8.45 6.71 -3.87
N MET A 73 8.33 6.50 -2.55
CA MET A 73 9.45 6.23 -1.64
C MET A 73 9.22 4.94 -0.85
N CYS A 74 10.26 4.12 -0.72
CA CYS A 74 10.27 2.95 0.16
C CYS A 74 11.03 3.23 1.46
N THR A 75 10.60 2.61 2.55
CA THR A 75 11.27 2.57 3.85
C THR A 75 11.09 1.19 4.48
N HIS A 76 11.78 0.94 5.60
CA HIS A 76 11.44 -0.18 6.48
C HIS A 76 10.50 0.28 7.59
N GLU A 77 9.60 -0.63 7.97
CA GLU A 77 8.73 -0.50 9.12
C GLU A 77 9.50 -0.78 10.42
N MET A 78 8.96 -0.29 11.53
CA MET A 78 9.46 -0.66 12.86
C MET A 78 9.50 -2.19 13.03
N ASN A 79 10.62 -2.72 13.53
CA ASN A 79 10.78 -4.15 13.80
C ASN A 79 10.32 -4.50 15.22
N VAL A 80 9.01 -4.68 15.39
CA VAL A 80 8.37 -4.98 16.68
C VAL A 80 8.24 -6.49 16.87
N PRO A 81 8.72 -7.06 18.00
CA PRO A 81 8.56 -8.49 18.29
C PRO A 81 7.09 -8.94 18.28
N GLY A 82 6.80 -10.04 17.58
CA GLY A 82 5.44 -10.60 17.47
C GLY A 82 4.49 -9.81 16.56
N ALA A 83 4.97 -8.76 15.87
CA ALA A 83 4.19 -8.06 14.87
C ALA A 83 4.03 -8.90 13.58
N LEU A 84 3.09 -8.48 12.74
CA LEU A 84 2.80 -9.13 11.48
C LEU A 84 4.00 -9.10 10.53
N GLU A 85 4.55 -10.28 10.25
CA GLU A 85 5.64 -10.54 9.32
C GLU A 85 5.26 -10.37 7.85
N LYS A 86 6.29 -10.26 6.99
CA LYS A 86 6.18 -10.22 5.52
C LYS A 86 5.10 -9.27 5.02
N CYS A 87 5.02 -8.09 5.65
CA CYS A 87 3.96 -7.14 5.45
C CYS A 87 4.45 -5.91 4.68
N ILE A 88 3.68 -5.53 3.66
CA ILE A 88 3.88 -4.34 2.84
C ILE A 88 2.75 -3.37 3.18
N ARG A 89 3.09 -2.14 3.56
CA ARG A 89 2.13 -1.10 3.93
C ARG A 89 2.31 0.13 3.05
N LEU A 90 1.19 0.74 2.67
CA LEU A 90 1.15 1.93 1.83
C LEU A 90 0.46 3.07 2.57
N LEU A 91 0.99 4.28 2.35
CA LEU A 91 0.31 5.54 2.59
C LEU A 91 0.33 6.35 1.30
N MET A 92 -0.82 6.45 0.65
CA MET A 92 -1.01 7.23 -0.57
C MET A 92 -1.62 8.59 -0.20
N HIS A 93 -0.94 9.67 -0.56
CA HIS A 93 -1.44 11.03 -0.40
C HIS A 93 -2.17 11.45 -1.67
N VAL A 94 -3.47 11.70 -1.58
CA VAL A 94 -4.32 12.03 -2.72
C VAL A 94 -5.00 13.37 -2.55
N ASN A 95 -5.04 14.14 -3.63
CA ASN A 95 -5.89 15.31 -3.77
C ASN A 95 -7.32 14.84 -3.99
N THR A 96 -8.20 15.14 -3.03
CA THR A 96 -9.61 14.74 -3.11
C THR A 96 -10.50 15.73 -2.37
N THR A 97 -11.80 15.68 -2.67
CA THR A 97 -12.86 16.38 -1.94
C THR A 97 -13.55 15.48 -0.92
N LYS A 98 -13.28 14.16 -0.92
CA LYS A 98 -13.89 13.21 0.00
C LYS A 98 -13.59 13.56 1.47
N PRO A 99 -14.61 13.52 2.35
CA PRO A 99 -14.40 13.65 3.78
C PRO A 99 -13.61 12.45 4.30
N GLN A 100 -12.94 12.62 5.43
CA GLN A 100 -12.01 11.62 5.98
C GLN A 100 -12.70 10.28 6.28
N GLN A 101 -13.95 10.31 6.74
CA GLN A 101 -14.74 9.14 7.10
C GLN A 101 -15.17 8.31 5.88
N GLU A 102 -15.13 8.87 4.68
CA GLU A 102 -15.47 8.17 3.44
C GLU A 102 -14.25 7.56 2.74
N ILE A 103 -13.04 7.81 3.24
CA ILE A 103 -11.83 7.21 2.68
C ILE A 103 -11.81 5.72 3.01
N GLN A 104 -11.74 4.90 1.97
CA GLN A 104 -11.68 3.45 2.09
C GLN A 104 -10.22 3.00 2.21
N HIS A 105 -9.86 2.48 3.37
CA HIS A 105 -8.53 1.90 3.59
C HIS A 105 -8.56 0.40 3.27
N ILE A 106 -7.54 -0.11 2.60
CA ILE A 106 -7.52 -1.46 2.06
C ILE A 106 -6.55 -2.34 2.83
N TYR A 107 -7.03 -3.47 3.35
CA TYR A 107 -6.21 -4.45 4.04
C TYR A 107 -6.49 -5.82 3.41
N LEU A 108 -5.45 -6.45 2.87
CA LEU A 108 -5.53 -7.72 2.16
C LEU A 108 -4.77 -8.81 2.92
N ASN A 109 -5.06 -10.07 2.58
CA ASN A 109 -4.37 -11.25 3.10
C ASN A 109 -4.33 -11.22 4.65
N ASN A 110 -3.18 -11.50 5.27
CA ASN A 110 -3.08 -11.50 6.74
C ASN A 110 -3.08 -10.07 7.33
N ALA A 111 -2.93 -9.03 6.51
CA ALA A 111 -2.95 -7.65 6.97
C ALA A 111 -4.33 -7.18 7.43
N VAL A 112 -5.40 -7.94 7.14
CA VAL A 112 -6.74 -7.69 7.70
C VAL A 112 -6.74 -7.67 9.23
N GLN A 113 -5.82 -8.40 9.87
CA GLN A 113 -5.68 -8.44 11.33
C GLN A 113 -5.20 -7.11 11.92
N LEU A 114 -4.64 -6.21 11.10
CA LEU A 114 -4.21 -4.87 11.54
C LEU A 114 -5.39 -3.93 11.81
N ARG A 115 -6.58 -4.24 11.28
CA ARG A 115 -7.80 -3.43 11.43
C ARG A 115 -9.01 -4.32 11.66
N PRO A 116 -9.13 -4.94 12.85
CA PRO A 116 -10.29 -5.76 13.19
C PRO A 116 -11.60 -4.97 13.20
N ASP A 117 -11.53 -3.65 13.33
CA ASP A 117 -12.66 -2.73 13.24
C ASP A 117 -13.21 -2.57 11.81
N LEU A 118 -12.43 -2.88 10.77
CA LEU A 118 -12.86 -2.87 9.36
C LEU A 118 -13.38 -4.23 8.86
N LEU A 119 -13.28 -5.28 9.67
CA LEU A 119 -13.75 -6.64 9.36
C LEU A 119 -15.23 -6.88 9.74
N LYS A 120 -15.96 -5.82 10.11
CA LYS A 120 -17.37 -5.88 10.51
C LYS A 120 -18.31 -5.54 9.36
#